data_AF-A0A5B1QIR0-F1
#
_entry.id   AF-A0A5B1QIR0-F1
#
_cell.length_a   1.000
_cell.length_b   1.000
_cell.length_c   1.000
_cell.angle_alpha   90.00
_cell.angle_beta   90.00
_cell.angle_gamma   90.00
#
_symmetry.space_group_name_H-M   'P 1'
#
loop_
_entity.id
_entity.type
_entity.pdbx_description
1 polymer ?
#
loop_
_entity_poly.entity_id
_entity_poly.type
_entity_poly.pdbx_seq_one_letter_code
_entity_poly.pdbx_strand_id
1 'polypeptide(L)'
;MTRNHSPLIRKEHINADSNKSRKLIHKSSLTPLSSKKKQIDTPRTLGRRTDTRAYSRSTGKGNRRPAEADPDVFWQLGRSVQDGDEESEDDEAGEESDADSDWNEEETLVAFLHDSPHRHEVKGTHEELVNLLEPAFDERSRAQKEEMVEALLPTVRRVREAVKQLRVKDDRLADGFLGLSKVCMEFEEKEVDDGHMGKVVGGHQAKLAILLQDLEKLYAFREKIQGDIEAKIKAKAESMRERVNAFPKEIEKMIASFDRKSKQFDKEDASTVQKITGKAKDMLERDSSSFELF
;
A
#
# COMPACT_ATOMS: atom_id res chain seq x y z
N MET A 1 20.41 -13.66 -46.74
CA MET A 1 21.55 -14.17 -45.94
C MET A 1 21.11 -14.25 -44.48
N THR A 2 20.62 -15.41 -44.04
CA THR A 2 20.09 -15.63 -42.68
C THR A 2 21.20 -16.18 -41.78
N ARG A 3 21.63 -15.39 -40.79
CA ARG A 3 22.63 -15.81 -39.79
C ARG A 3 21.93 -16.54 -38.64
N ASN A 4 22.11 -17.85 -38.60
CA ASN A 4 21.69 -18.70 -37.48
C ASN A 4 22.71 -18.54 -36.34
N HIS A 5 22.28 -17.96 -35.21
CA HIS A 5 23.09 -17.93 -33.99
C HIS A 5 22.68 -19.08 -33.08
N SER A 6 23.59 -20.05 -32.93
CA SER A 6 23.50 -21.13 -31.94
C SER A 6 23.73 -20.59 -30.53
N PRO A 7 22.96 -21.00 -29.50
CA PRO A 7 23.22 -20.58 -28.13
C PRO A 7 24.38 -21.37 -27.53
N LEU A 8 25.36 -20.63 -27.00
CA LEU A 8 26.46 -21.14 -26.19
C LEU A 8 25.93 -21.67 -24.85
N ILE A 9 25.90 -23.00 -24.72
CA ILE A 9 25.64 -23.69 -23.45
C ILE A 9 26.87 -23.52 -22.56
N ARG A 10 26.75 -22.69 -21.52
CA ARG A 10 27.78 -22.48 -20.50
C ARG A 10 27.71 -23.65 -19.51
N LYS A 11 28.69 -24.56 -19.57
CA LYS A 11 28.87 -25.63 -18.58
C LYS A 11 29.28 -25.01 -17.25
N GLU A 12 28.42 -25.10 -16.24
CA GLU A 12 28.77 -24.78 -14.86
C GLU A 12 29.57 -25.94 -14.26
N HIS A 13 30.81 -25.64 -13.85
CA HIS A 13 31.61 -26.52 -13.03
C HIS A 13 31.11 -26.47 -11.59
N ILE A 14 30.47 -27.55 -11.15
CA ILE A 14 30.16 -27.82 -9.75
C ILE A 14 31.49 -28.15 -9.05
N ASN A 15 32.06 -27.18 -8.35
CA ASN A 15 33.17 -27.41 -7.41
C ASN A 15 32.58 -27.87 -6.07
N ALA A 16 32.56 -29.18 -5.88
CA ALA A 16 32.45 -29.81 -4.57
C ALA A 16 33.83 -29.75 -3.90
N ASP A 17 34.03 -28.78 -2.99
CA ASP A 17 34.92 -28.91 -1.84
C ASP A 17 35.04 -27.59 -1.07
N SER A 18 34.42 -27.50 0.10
CA SER A 18 35.07 -26.88 1.27
C SER A 18 34.27 -27.14 2.55
N ASN A 19 34.46 -28.33 3.10
CA ASN A 19 34.32 -28.54 4.54
C ASN A 19 35.43 -27.75 5.26
N LYS A 20 35.16 -26.47 5.58
CA LYS A 20 35.94 -25.70 6.55
C LYS A 20 35.05 -25.15 7.63
N SER A 21 34.99 -25.95 8.69
CA SER A 21 34.59 -25.60 10.05
C SER A 21 35.12 -24.22 10.44
N ARG A 22 34.25 -23.19 10.40
CA ARG A 22 34.46 -21.91 11.07
C ARG A 22 33.56 -21.87 12.29
N LYS A 23 34.17 -22.12 13.45
CA LYS A 23 33.67 -21.68 14.75
C LYS A 23 33.52 -20.16 14.70
N LEU A 24 32.32 -19.67 14.43
CA LEU A 24 31.98 -18.27 14.60
C LEU A 24 31.59 -18.04 16.05
N ILE A 25 32.51 -17.38 16.74
CA ILE A 25 32.35 -16.81 18.07
C ILE A 25 31.17 -15.83 18.00
N HIS A 26 30.08 -16.13 18.69
CA HIS A 26 29.02 -15.17 18.98
C HIS A 26 29.58 -14.06 19.86
N LYS A 27 30.11 -13.00 19.26
CA LYS A 27 30.22 -11.69 19.91
C LYS A 27 28.90 -10.96 19.67
N SER A 28 28.01 -11.07 20.65
CA SER A 28 26.85 -10.21 20.82
C SER A 28 27.33 -8.79 21.13
N SER A 29 27.75 -8.04 20.10
CA SER A 29 27.83 -6.58 20.21
C SER A 29 26.45 -6.02 19.91
N LEU A 30 25.65 -5.90 20.96
CA LEU A 30 24.50 -5.00 21.01
C LEU A 30 25.01 -3.58 20.79
N THR A 31 25.11 -3.16 19.53
CA THR A 31 25.18 -1.75 19.19
C THR A 31 23.80 -1.15 19.45
N PRO A 32 23.68 -0.13 20.32
CA PRO A 32 22.42 0.57 20.47
C PRO A 32 22.09 1.21 19.12
N LEU A 33 20.92 0.86 18.58
CA LEU A 33 20.30 1.58 17.48
C LEU A 33 20.18 3.05 17.88
N SER A 34 21.15 3.85 17.42
CA SER A 34 21.11 5.30 17.47
C SER A 34 19.91 5.73 16.64
N SER A 35 18.80 6.03 17.32
CA SER A 35 17.63 6.67 16.75
C SER A 35 17.99 8.10 16.37
N LYS A 36 18.77 8.27 15.29
CA LYS A 36 18.81 9.53 14.56
C LYS A 36 17.46 9.68 13.88
N LYS A 37 16.53 10.21 14.66
CA LYS A 37 15.24 10.76 14.24
C LYS A 37 15.56 11.76 13.13
N LYS A 38 15.52 11.31 11.87
CA LYS A 38 15.49 12.22 10.73
C LYS A 38 14.19 12.99 10.90
N GLN A 39 14.33 14.21 11.39
CA GLN A 39 13.27 15.20 11.40
C GLN A 39 12.92 15.45 9.94
N ILE A 40 11.89 14.76 9.46
CA ILE A 40 11.26 15.08 8.20
C ILE A 40 10.51 16.37 8.49
N ASP A 41 11.13 17.50 8.16
CA ASP A 41 10.43 18.77 8.08
C ASP A 41 9.42 18.65 6.93
N THR A 42 8.23 18.18 7.28
CA THR A 42 7.06 18.36 6.43
C THR A 42 6.76 19.85 6.44
N PRO A 43 6.64 20.50 5.26
CA PRO A 43 6.26 21.90 5.21
C PRO A 43 4.89 22.04 5.88
N ARG A 44 4.91 22.75 7.01
CA ARG A 44 3.74 23.13 7.79
C ARG A 44 2.88 24.01 6.89
N THR A 45 1.91 23.41 6.20
CA THR A 45 0.86 24.14 5.49
C THR A 45 0.08 24.90 6.53
N LEU A 46 0.34 26.21 6.59
CA LEU A 46 -0.44 27.15 7.37
C LEU A 46 -1.89 27.05 6.89
N GLY A 47 -2.77 26.65 7.82
CA GLY A 47 -4.18 26.47 7.57
C GLY A 47 -4.78 27.72 6.95
N ARG A 48 -5.22 27.57 5.69
CA ARG A 48 -6.16 28.48 5.09
C ARG A 48 -7.55 27.97 5.45
N ARG A 49 -8.10 28.55 6.53
CA ARG A 49 -9.54 28.52 6.79
C ARG A 49 -10.23 29.07 5.54
N THR A 50 -10.97 28.23 4.82
CA THR A 50 -12.03 28.68 3.94
C THR A 50 -13.35 28.38 4.62
N ASP A 51 -14.11 29.44 4.81
CA ASP A 51 -15.44 29.43 5.38
C ASP A 51 -16.34 28.48 4.60
N THR A 52 -17.03 27.61 5.34
CA THR A 52 -18.17 26.82 4.86
C THR A 52 -19.29 27.77 4.42
N ARG A 53 -19.26 28.16 3.14
CA ARG A 53 -20.37 28.85 2.49
C ARG A 53 -21.40 27.81 2.09
N ALA A 54 -22.50 27.80 2.83
CA ALA A 54 -23.70 27.03 2.51
C ALA A 54 -24.17 27.35 1.09
N TYR A 55 -24.10 26.36 0.19
CA TYR A 55 -24.86 26.39 -1.05
C TYR A 55 -26.06 25.46 -0.95
N SER A 56 -27.20 26.10 -1.16
CA SER A 56 -28.54 25.59 -1.19
C SER A 56 -28.68 24.34 -2.05
N ARG A 57 -29.44 23.38 -1.51
CA ARG A 57 -30.12 22.34 -2.27
C ARG A 57 -30.96 22.97 -3.39
N SER A 58 -30.66 22.71 -4.64
CA SER A 58 -31.65 22.75 -5.71
C SER A 58 -32.04 21.30 -6.06
N THR A 59 -33.26 20.93 -5.70
CA THR A 59 -33.90 19.71 -6.15
C THR A 59 -34.46 19.95 -7.55
N GLY A 60 -33.69 19.60 -8.59
CA GLY A 60 -34.10 19.66 -9.98
C GLY A 60 -34.17 18.27 -10.59
N LYS A 61 -35.38 17.70 -10.65
CA LYS A 61 -35.70 16.48 -11.41
C LYS A 61 -35.41 16.68 -12.89
N GLY A 62 -34.77 15.71 -13.54
CA GLY A 62 -34.67 15.68 -15.00
C GLY A 62 -33.79 14.57 -15.56
N ASN A 63 -34.11 13.30 -15.27
CA ASN A 63 -33.49 12.16 -15.94
C ASN A 63 -33.78 12.20 -17.45
N ARG A 64 -32.79 12.59 -18.25
CA ARG A 64 -32.69 12.19 -19.66
C ARG A 64 -31.32 11.54 -19.86
N ARG A 65 -31.34 10.25 -20.18
CA ARG A 65 -30.17 9.51 -20.67
C ARG A 65 -29.65 10.20 -21.93
N PRO A 66 -28.36 10.57 -22.02
CA PRO A 66 -27.72 10.70 -23.31
C PRO A 66 -27.58 9.29 -23.87
N ALA A 67 -28.00 9.08 -25.12
CA ALA A 67 -27.61 7.89 -25.86
C ALA A 67 -26.07 7.82 -25.90
N GLU A 68 -25.51 6.61 -25.84
CA GLU A 68 -24.08 6.35 -25.96
C GLU A 68 -23.52 7.15 -27.15
N ALA A 69 -22.80 8.23 -26.84
CA ALA A 69 -22.19 9.07 -27.85
C ALA A 69 -20.97 8.29 -28.37
N ASP A 70 -21.14 7.76 -29.57
CA ASP A 70 -20.08 7.14 -30.36
C ASP A 70 -18.93 8.16 -30.49
N PRO A 71 -17.72 7.87 -29.96
CA PRO A 71 -16.60 8.83 -29.93
C PRO A 71 -16.17 9.29 -31.33
N ASP A 72 -16.55 8.56 -32.39
CA ASP A 72 -16.28 8.94 -33.77
C ASP A 72 -17.17 10.09 -34.28
N VAL A 73 -18.34 10.32 -33.67
CA VAL A 73 -19.26 11.41 -34.07
C VAL A 73 -18.69 12.79 -33.68
N PHE A 74 -17.91 12.85 -32.60
CA PHE A 74 -17.27 14.08 -32.14
C PHE A 74 -16.23 14.60 -33.14
N TRP A 75 -15.45 13.70 -33.75
CA TRP A 75 -14.45 14.09 -34.75
C TRP A 75 -15.02 14.34 -36.14
N GLN A 76 -16.20 13.80 -36.45
CA GLN A 76 -16.87 14.06 -37.74
C GLN A 76 -17.46 15.47 -37.85
N LEU A 77 -17.92 16.08 -36.75
CA LEU A 77 -18.46 17.45 -36.79
C LEU A 77 -17.43 18.50 -37.22
N GLY A 78 -16.14 18.28 -36.96
CA GLY A 78 -15.07 19.18 -37.35
C GLY A 78 -14.67 19.10 -38.84
N ARG A 79 -15.08 18.06 -39.57
CA ARG A 79 -14.68 17.86 -40.98
C ARG A 79 -15.75 18.26 -42.00
N SER A 80 -17.00 18.48 -41.59
CA SER A 80 -18.12 18.74 -42.53
C SER A 80 -18.30 20.20 -42.94
N VAL A 81 -17.41 21.13 -42.56
CA VAL A 81 -17.53 22.57 -42.87
C VAL A 81 -16.74 22.97 -44.14
N GLN A 82 -16.05 22.05 -44.78
CA GLN A 82 -15.22 22.34 -45.95
C GLN A 82 -15.74 21.53 -47.13
N ASP A 83 -16.17 22.22 -48.18
CA ASP A 83 -16.70 21.71 -49.46
C ASP A 83 -18.23 21.67 -49.57
N GLY A 84 -18.85 22.85 -49.48
CA GLY A 84 -20.22 23.12 -49.93
C GLY A 84 -20.23 24.39 -50.79
N ASP A 85 -19.86 24.23 -52.06
CA ASP A 85 -19.89 25.23 -53.12
C ASP A 85 -21.33 25.31 -53.67
N GLU A 86 -22.16 26.20 -53.12
CA GLU A 86 -23.45 26.56 -53.72
C GLU A 86 -23.64 28.08 -53.68
N GLU A 87 -23.52 28.68 -54.86
CA GLU A 87 -23.91 30.05 -55.18
C GLU A 87 -25.39 30.27 -54.80
N SER A 88 -25.63 31.00 -53.71
CA SER A 88 -26.93 31.56 -53.38
C SER A 88 -26.77 33.08 -53.31
N GLU A 89 -26.98 33.74 -54.45
CA GLU A 89 -27.27 35.17 -54.55
C GLU A 89 -28.67 35.41 -53.95
N ASP A 90 -28.73 35.73 -52.66
CA ASP A 90 -29.94 36.33 -52.07
C ASP A 90 -29.52 37.56 -51.26
N ASP A 91 -29.67 38.72 -51.92
CA ASP A 91 -29.54 40.06 -51.36
C ASP A 91 -30.70 40.33 -50.39
N GLU A 92 -30.61 39.82 -49.16
CA GLU A 92 -31.36 40.37 -48.03
C GLU A 92 -30.38 41.02 -47.05
N ALA A 93 -30.38 42.36 -47.06
CA ALA A 93 -29.82 43.21 -46.03
C ALA A 93 -30.57 43.02 -44.70
N GLY A 94 -30.44 41.83 -44.12
CA GLY A 94 -30.76 41.55 -42.74
C GLY A 94 -29.61 42.05 -41.88
N GLU A 95 -29.91 43.05 -41.05
CA GLU A 95 -29.05 43.53 -39.98
C GLU A 95 -28.32 42.33 -39.35
N GLU A 96 -26.99 42.30 -39.51
CA GLU A 96 -26.08 41.42 -38.80
C GLU A 96 -26.33 41.66 -37.31
N SER A 97 -27.31 40.93 -36.77
CA SER A 97 -27.39 40.69 -35.35
C SER A 97 -26.11 39.95 -35.05
N ASP A 98 -25.10 40.71 -34.64
CA ASP A 98 -24.11 40.41 -33.62
C ASP A 98 -24.85 39.89 -32.37
N ALA A 99 -25.62 38.81 -32.55
CA ALA A 99 -25.84 37.81 -31.55
C ALA A 99 -24.47 37.17 -31.39
N ASP A 100 -23.60 37.94 -30.73
CA ASP A 100 -22.51 37.48 -29.89
C ASP A 100 -23.02 36.20 -29.27
N SER A 101 -22.64 35.10 -29.90
CA SER A 101 -22.93 33.77 -29.40
C SER A 101 -22.03 33.67 -28.18
N ASP A 102 -22.52 34.24 -27.08
CA ASP A 102 -21.89 34.41 -25.78
C ASP A 102 -21.85 33.05 -25.05
N TRP A 103 -21.68 31.99 -25.84
CA TRP A 103 -21.10 30.75 -25.40
C TRP A 103 -19.73 31.13 -24.85
N ASN A 104 -19.68 31.32 -23.55
CA ASN A 104 -18.45 31.33 -22.79
C ASN A 104 -17.79 29.96 -23.02
N GLU A 105 -17.04 29.82 -24.10
CA GLU A 105 -16.18 28.66 -24.39
C GLU A 105 -15.29 28.35 -23.18
N GLU A 106 -14.90 29.38 -22.42
CA GLU A 106 -14.16 29.25 -21.18
C GLU A 106 -14.96 28.49 -20.11
N GLU A 107 -16.23 28.81 -19.93
CA GLU A 107 -17.11 28.14 -18.97
C GLU A 107 -17.47 26.73 -19.44
N THR A 108 -17.56 26.52 -20.76
CA THR A 108 -17.80 25.20 -21.36
C THR A 108 -16.58 24.28 -21.26
N LEU A 109 -15.36 24.79 -21.51
CA LEU A 109 -14.11 24.05 -21.30
C LEU A 109 -13.92 23.68 -19.83
N VAL A 110 -14.21 24.62 -18.93
CA VAL A 110 -14.15 24.39 -17.48
C VAL A 110 -15.19 23.35 -17.06
N ALA A 111 -16.43 23.45 -17.56
CA ALA A 111 -17.48 22.46 -17.30
C ALA A 111 -17.08 21.06 -17.80
N PHE A 112 -16.49 20.95 -19.00
CA PHE A 112 -16.05 19.68 -19.57
C PHE A 112 -14.88 19.06 -18.81
N LEU A 113 -13.94 19.89 -18.33
CA LEU A 113 -12.88 19.43 -17.43
C LEU A 113 -13.46 18.94 -16.10
N HIS A 114 -14.48 19.59 -15.56
CA HIS A 114 -15.11 19.19 -14.30
C HIS A 114 -16.08 18.02 -14.42
N ASP A 115 -16.55 17.68 -15.62
CA ASP A 115 -17.38 16.49 -15.85
C ASP A 115 -16.54 15.23 -15.65
N SER A 116 -16.60 14.67 -14.44
CA SER A 116 -15.94 13.42 -14.10
C SER A 116 -16.78 12.25 -14.62
N PRO A 117 -16.18 11.25 -15.30
CA PRO A 117 -16.91 10.10 -15.82
C PRO A 117 -17.66 9.39 -14.69
N HIS A 118 -18.90 9.00 -14.99
CA HIS A 118 -19.83 8.41 -14.04
C HIS A 118 -19.26 7.20 -13.31
N ARG A 119 -19.50 7.18 -11.99
CA ARG A 119 -19.18 6.08 -11.08
C ARG A 119 -19.69 4.75 -11.62
N HIS A 120 -18.77 3.82 -11.87
CA HIS A 120 -19.13 2.42 -12.05
C HIS A 120 -19.29 1.75 -10.69
N GLU A 121 -20.51 1.29 -10.38
CA GLU A 121 -20.75 0.40 -9.25
C GLU A 121 -20.15 -0.98 -9.57
N VAL A 122 -18.99 -1.28 -9.00
CA VAL A 122 -18.42 -2.64 -8.98
C VAL A 122 -18.50 -3.15 -7.53
N LYS A 123 -18.63 -4.48 -7.33
CA LYS A 123 -18.89 -5.15 -6.02
C LYS A 123 -17.84 -6.22 -5.69
N GLY A 124 -17.11 -6.06 -4.57
CA GLY A 124 -15.96 -6.88 -4.17
C GLY A 124 -15.14 -6.33 -2.99
N THR A 125 -14.46 -7.21 -2.25
CA THR A 125 -13.80 -6.90 -0.95
C THR A 125 -12.47 -6.14 -1.05
N HIS A 126 -11.79 -6.14 -2.21
CA HIS A 126 -10.66 -5.24 -2.47
C HIS A 126 -11.11 -3.84 -2.90
N GLU A 127 -12.40 -3.67 -3.18
CA GLU A 127 -12.95 -2.40 -3.60
C GLU A 127 -13.16 -1.47 -2.41
N GLU A 128 -13.32 -1.97 -1.19
CA GLU A 128 -13.40 -1.08 -0.02
C GLU A 128 -12.12 -0.25 0.12
N LEU A 129 -10.96 -0.82 -0.21
CA LEU A 129 -9.69 -0.10 -0.19
C LEU A 129 -9.56 0.85 -1.39
N VAL A 130 -10.02 0.44 -2.58
CA VAL A 130 -10.03 1.29 -3.78
C VAL A 130 -11.00 2.46 -3.59
N ASN A 131 -12.19 2.22 -3.05
CA ASN A 131 -13.22 3.20 -2.73
C ASN A 131 -12.78 4.14 -1.59
N LEU A 132 -11.89 3.70 -0.69
CA LEU A 132 -11.29 4.59 0.32
C LEU A 132 -10.25 5.54 -0.30
N LEU A 133 -9.54 5.08 -1.34
CA LEU A 133 -8.53 5.86 -2.04
C LEU A 133 -9.14 6.77 -3.12
N GLU A 134 -10.28 6.39 -3.69
CA GLU A 134 -10.98 7.10 -4.76
C GLU A 134 -11.21 8.59 -4.44
N PRO A 135 -11.73 9.00 -3.26
CA PRO A 135 -11.91 10.42 -2.95
C PRO A 135 -10.60 11.22 -2.98
N ALA A 136 -9.47 10.62 -2.60
CA ALA A 136 -8.16 11.29 -2.62
C ALA A 136 -7.64 11.45 -4.05
N PHE A 137 -7.89 10.47 -4.92
CA PHE A 137 -7.58 10.59 -6.35
C PHE A 137 -8.50 11.57 -7.06
N ASP A 138 -9.79 11.58 -6.73
CA ASP A 138 -10.77 12.54 -7.24
C ASP A 138 -10.39 13.97 -6.85
N GLU A 139 -10.04 14.20 -5.57
CA GLU A 139 -9.61 15.52 -5.11
C GLU A 139 -8.32 15.96 -5.80
N ARG A 140 -7.34 15.07 -5.93
CA ARG A 140 -6.07 15.39 -6.60
C ARG A 140 -6.28 15.66 -8.09
N SER A 141 -7.10 14.87 -8.76
CA SER A 141 -7.41 15.05 -10.18
C SER A 141 -8.14 16.37 -10.40
N ARG A 142 -9.12 16.71 -9.57
CA ARG A 142 -9.81 18.00 -9.61
C ARG A 142 -8.84 19.17 -9.41
N ALA A 143 -7.98 19.11 -8.41
CA ALA A 143 -6.99 20.17 -8.17
C ALA A 143 -6.03 20.34 -9.36
N GLN A 144 -5.62 19.24 -10.00
CA GLN A 144 -4.77 19.31 -11.19
C GLN A 144 -5.51 19.89 -12.40
N LYS A 145 -6.81 19.56 -12.57
CA LYS A 145 -7.65 20.14 -13.61
C LYS A 145 -7.84 21.64 -13.41
N GLU A 146 -8.07 22.08 -12.17
CA GLU A 146 -8.16 23.50 -11.80
C GLU A 146 -6.84 24.23 -12.11
N GLU A 147 -5.69 23.63 -11.78
CA GLU A 147 -4.36 24.18 -12.13
C GLU A 147 -4.16 24.31 -13.65
N MET A 148 -4.58 23.31 -14.43
CA MET A 148 -4.53 23.37 -15.90
C MET A 148 -5.44 24.47 -16.46
N VAL A 149 -6.66 24.61 -15.92
CA VAL A 149 -7.57 25.70 -16.29
C VAL A 149 -6.93 27.05 -16.00
N GLU A 150 -6.42 27.25 -14.78
CA GLU A 150 -5.77 28.51 -14.39
C GLU A 150 -4.57 28.86 -15.29
N ALA A 151 -3.82 27.85 -15.76
CA ALA A 151 -2.69 28.04 -16.66
C ALA A 151 -3.10 28.35 -18.12
N LEU A 152 -4.12 27.65 -18.65
CA LEU A 152 -4.51 27.74 -20.06
C LEU A 152 -5.40 28.95 -20.34
N LEU A 153 -6.29 29.30 -19.42
CA LEU A 153 -7.33 30.29 -19.63
C LEU A 153 -6.80 31.72 -19.95
N PRO A 154 -5.72 32.22 -19.31
CA PRO A 154 -5.09 33.48 -19.72
C PRO A 154 -4.54 33.44 -21.15
N THR A 155 -4.06 32.28 -21.58
CA THR A 155 -3.47 32.09 -22.92
C THR A 155 -4.56 32.09 -23.99
N VAL A 156 -5.65 31.37 -23.77
CA VAL A 156 -6.83 31.37 -24.64
C VAL A 156 -7.40 32.78 -24.80
N ARG A 157 -7.52 33.53 -23.70
CA ARG A 157 -7.98 34.93 -23.73
C ARG A 157 -7.09 35.83 -24.59
N ARG A 158 -5.76 35.70 -24.46
CA ARG A 158 -4.82 36.46 -25.28
C ARG A 158 -4.91 36.11 -26.76
N VAL A 159 -5.03 34.82 -27.09
CA VAL A 159 -5.20 34.36 -28.47
C VAL A 159 -6.50 34.90 -29.04
N ARG A 160 -7.61 34.84 -28.30
CA ARG A 160 -8.90 35.39 -28.73
C ARG A 160 -8.81 36.89 -29.02
N GLU A 161 -8.21 37.65 -28.11
CA GLU A 161 -8.03 39.09 -28.30
C GLU A 161 -7.15 39.39 -29.52
N ALA A 162 -6.06 38.65 -29.70
CA ALA A 162 -5.23 38.76 -30.90
C ALA A 162 -6.04 38.47 -32.17
N VAL A 163 -6.82 37.37 -32.20
CA VAL A 163 -7.67 37.00 -33.33
C VAL A 163 -8.71 38.08 -33.62
N LYS A 164 -9.35 38.68 -32.60
CA LYS A 164 -10.27 39.81 -32.78
C LYS A 164 -9.58 41.00 -33.46
N GLN A 165 -8.37 41.36 -33.01
CA GLN A 165 -7.60 42.45 -33.61
C GLN A 165 -7.13 42.14 -35.04
N LEU A 166 -6.94 40.86 -35.35
CA LEU A 166 -6.47 40.36 -36.63
C LEU A 166 -7.56 40.29 -37.69
N ARG A 167 -8.79 39.90 -37.32
CA ARG A 167 -9.96 39.92 -38.22
C ARG A 167 -10.25 41.30 -38.80
N VAL A 168 -9.80 42.37 -38.13
CA VAL A 168 -10.00 43.75 -38.57
C VAL A 168 -8.95 44.20 -39.60
N LYS A 169 -7.81 43.49 -39.76
CA LYS A 169 -6.61 44.12 -40.33
C LYS A 169 -5.93 43.48 -41.54
N ASP A 170 -6.07 42.18 -41.87
CA ASP A 170 -5.41 41.64 -43.09
C ASP A 170 -5.75 40.16 -43.40
N ASP A 171 -6.17 39.86 -44.64
CA ASP A 171 -6.41 38.49 -45.13
C ASP A 171 -5.15 37.62 -45.13
N ARG A 172 -3.98 38.23 -45.37
CA ARG A 172 -2.68 37.53 -45.32
C ARG A 172 -2.34 36.96 -43.95
N LEU A 173 -2.88 37.56 -42.89
CA LEU A 173 -2.67 37.05 -41.54
C LEU A 173 -3.58 35.86 -41.24
N ALA A 174 -4.78 35.80 -41.84
CA ALA A 174 -5.65 34.63 -41.77
C ALA A 174 -4.97 33.39 -42.38
N ASP A 175 -4.31 33.54 -43.54
CA ASP A 175 -3.51 32.47 -44.15
C ASP A 175 -2.38 31.99 -43.23
N GLY A 176 -1.75 32.91 -42.50
CA GLY A 176 -0.72 32.58 -41.50
C GLY A 176 -1.25 31.75 -40.33
N PHE A 177 -2.46 32.05 -39.83
CA PHE A 177 -3.10 31.26 -38.78
C PHE A 177 -3.51 29.87 -39.26
N LEU A 178 -4.05 29.75 -40.48
CA LEU A 178 -4.34 28.44 -41.08
C LEU A 178 -3.06 27.60 -41.23
N GLY A 179 -1.97 28.23 -41.66
CA GLY A 179 -0.66 27.59 -41.73
C GLY A 179 -0.16 27.12 -40.36
N LEU A 180 -0.29 27.96 -39.32
CA LEU A 180 0.08 27.61 -37.95
C LEU A 180 -0.78 26.45 -37.42
N SER A 181 -2.11 26.51 -37.61
CA SER A 181 -3.03 25.44 -37.20
C SER A 181 -2.66 24.11 -37.84
N LYS A 182 -2.27 24.11 -39.11
CA LYS A 182 -1.81 22.91 -39.81
C LYS A 182 -0.53 22.35 -39.18
N VAL A 183 0.44 23.20 -38.86
CA VAL A 183 1.67 22.77 -38.17
C VAL A 183 1.38 22.23 -36.78
N CYS A 184 0.46 22.84 -36.03
CA CYS A 184 0.02 22.33 -34.73
C CYS A 184 -0.65 20.95 -34.86
N MET A 185 -1.52 20.75 -35.85
CA MET A 185 -2.13 19.42 -36.10
C MET A 185 -1.08 18.37 -36.51
N GLU A 186 -0.14 18.71 -37.39
CA GLU A 186 0.95 17.79 -37.76
C GLU A 186 1.89 17.49 -36.58
N PHE A 187 2.02 18.43 -35.64
CA PHE A 187 2.78 18.23 -34.40
C PHE A 187 2.01 17.34 -33.42
N GLU A 188 0.72 17.58 -33.21
CA GLU A 188 -0.16 16.72 -32.43
C GLU A 188 -0.19 15.31 -32.99
N GLU A 189 -0.31 15.12 -34.31
CA GLU A 189 -0.26 13.79 -34.94
C GLU A 189 1.08 13.06 -34.68
N LYS A 190 2.19 13.80 -34.59
CA LYS A 190 3.52 13.22 -34.31
C LYS A 190 3.76 12.98 -32.82
N GLU A 191 3.20 13.81 -31.94
CA GLU A 191 3.42 13.74 -30.49
C GLU A 191 2.39 12.84 -29.81
N VAL A 192 1.19 12.72 -30.37
CA VAL A 192 0.21 11.63 -30.15
C VAL A 192 0.67 10.37 -30.91
N ASP A 193 1.97 10.06 -30.85
CA ASP A 193 2.42 8.68 -31.03
C ASP A 193 1.99 7.93 -29.78
N ASP A 194 0.75 7.45 -29.80
CA ASP A 194 0.13 6.59 -28.79
C ASP A 194 1.05 5.44 -28.36
N GLY A 195 1.99 5.06 -29.23
CA GLY A 195 3.03 4.08 -28.94
C GLY A 195 3.92 4.43 -27.75
N HIS A 196 4.30 5.70 -27.54
CA HIS A 196 5.17 6.07 -26.41
C HIS A 196 4.40 6.04 -25.09
N MET A 197 3.23 6.69 -25.03
CA MET A 197 2.38 6.68 -23.83
C MET A 197 1.95 5.25 -23.48
N GLY A 198 1.55 4.45 -24.47
CA GLY A 198 1.23 3.03 -24.29
C GLY A 198 2.39 2.21 -23.73
N LYS A 199 3.63 2.45 -24.18
CA LYS A 199 4.83 1.80 -23.61
C LYS A 199 5.08 2.22 -22.17
N VAL A 200 4.90 3.50 -21.83
CA VAL A 200 5.09 4.01 -20.46
C VAL A 200 4.03 3.40 -19.53
N VAL A 201 2.75 3.45 -19.92
CA VAL A 201 1.63 2.86 -19.17
C VAL A 201 1.84 1.35 -19.01
N GLY A 202 2.16 0.63 -20.09
CA GLY A 202 2.47 -0.81 -20.03
C GLY A 202 3.65 -1.13 -19.11
N GLY A 203 4.70 -0.29 -19.12
CA GLY A 203 5.82 -0.41 -18.20
C GLY A 203 5.43 -0.21 -16.73
N HIS A 204 4.52 0.74 -16.45
CA HIS A 204 3.99 0.94 -15.09
C HIS A 204 3.07 -0.21 -14.65
N GLN A 205 2.21 -0.71 -15.54
CA GLN A 205 1.37 -1.88 -15.26
C GLN A 205 2.21 -3.13 -14.95
N ALA A 206 3.27 -3.39 -15.71
CA ALA A 206 4.19 -4.49 -15.45
C ALA A 206 4.89 -4.36 -14.09
N LYS A 207 5.36 -3.14 -13.74
CA LYS A 207 5.94 -2.87 -12.42
C LYS A 207 4.93 -3.08 -11.29
N LEU A 208 3.69 -2.63 -11.47
CA LEU A 208 2.62 -2.82 -10.50
C LEU A 208 2.31 -4.31 -10.29
N ALA A 209 2.27 -5.11 -11.36
CA ALA A 209 2.07 -6.54 -11.27
C ALA A 209 3.19 -7.24 -10.47
N ILE A 210 4.45 -6.85 -10.66
CA ILE A 210 5.58 -7.37 -9.87
C ILE A 210 5.42 -7.03 -8.39
N LEU A 211 5.06 -5.77 -8.08
CA LEU A 211 4.85 -5.33 -6.69
C LEU A 211 3.71 -6.09 -6.00
N LEU A 212 2.60 -6.31 -6.71
CA LEU A 212 1.48 -7.11 -6.19
C LEU A 212 1.88 -8.56 -5.94
N GLN A 213 2.67 -9.15 -6.84
CA GLN A 213 3.18 -10.51 -6.66
C GLN A 213 4.12 -10.62 -5.46
N ASP A 214 5.01 -9.64 -5.26
CA ASP A 214 5.90 -9.62 -4.10
C ASP A 214 5.13 -9.40 -2.79
N LEU A 215 4.07 -8.59 -2.82
CA LEU A 215 3.17 -8.42 -1.69
C LEU A 215 2.47 -9.73 -1.31
N GLU A 216 1.97 -10.48 -2.30
CA GLU A 216 1.36 -11.79 -2.11
C GLU A 216 2.34 -12.79 -1.47
N LYS A 217 3.60 -12.84 -1.95
CA LYS A 217 4.65 -13.68 -1.36
C LYS A 217 4.91 -13.32 0.10
N LEU A 218 4.94 -12.03 0.44
CA LEU A 218 5.13 -11.56 1.82
C LEU A 218 3.96 -11.94 2.72
N TYR A 219 2.72 -11.88 2.22
CA TYR A 219 1.54 -12.34 2.97
C TYR A 219 1.58 -13.86 3.22
N ALA A 220 1.88 -14.67 2.20
CA ALA A 220 2.04 -16.11 2.37
C ALA A 220 3.16 -16.46 3.37
N PHE A 221 4.26 -15.73 3.34
CA PHE A 221 5.34 -15.89 4.31
C PHE A 221 4.92 -15.52 5.74
N ARG A 222 4.14 -14.45 5.91
CA ARG A 222 3.58 -14.04 7.20
C ARG A 222 2.65 -15.11 7.76
N GLU A 223 1.75 -15.67 6.95
CA GLU A 223 0.85 -16.75 7.36
C GLU A 223 1.62 -17.99 7.83
N LYS A 224 2.70 -18.35 7.11
CA LYS A 224 3.59 -19.43 7.52
C LYS A 224 4.22 -19.18 8.89
N ILE A 225 4.78 -17.99 9.12
CA ILE A 225 5.36 -17.63 10.43
C ILE A 225 4.29 -17.70 11.53
N GLN A 226 3.08 -17.21 11.25
CA GLN A 226 2.00 -17.25 12.21
C GLN A 226 1.64 -18.70 12.59
N GLY A 227 1.49 -19.59 11.60
CA GLY A 227 1.27 -21.01 11.84
C GLY A 227 2.39 -21.66 12.66
N ASP A 228 3.65 -21.35 12.36
CA ASP A 228 4.82 -21.85 13.11
C ASP A 228 4.80 -21.38 14.57
N ILE A 229 4.42 -20.13 14.83
CA ILE A 229 4.30 -19.57 16.18
C ILE A 229 3.16 -20.25 16.94
N GLU A 230 1.99 -20.38 16.32
CA GLU A 230 0.83 -21.05 16.92
C GLU A 230 1.14 -22.51 17.28
N ALA A 231 1.81 -23.24 16.38
CA ALA A 231 2.25 -24.61 16.63
C ALA A 231 3.22 -24.70 17.82
N LYS A 232 4.21 -23.78 17.90
CA LYS A 232 5.17 -23.73 19.03
C LYS A 232 4.50 -23.39 20.36
N ILE A 233 3.54 -22.44 20.36
CA ILE A 233 2.78 -22.08 21.55
C ILE A 233 1.97 -23.29 22.02
N LYS A 234 1.29 -23.98 21.10
CA LYS A 234 0.48 -25.16 21.42
C LYS A 234 1.33 -26.30 22.01
N ALA A 235 2.46 -26.62 21.37
CA ALA A 235 3.38 -27.64 21.87
C ALA A 235 3.92 -27.31 23.27
N LYS A 236 4.28 -26.03 23.52
CA LYS A 236 4.74 -25.59 24.84
C LYS A 236 3.62 -25.64 25.89
N ALA A 237 2.40 -25.28 25.51
CA ALA A 237 1.23 -25.36 26.38
C ALA A 237 0.90 -26.81 26.75
N GLU A 238 0.98 -27.73 25.80
CA GLU A 238 0.81 -29.17 26.03
C GLU A 238 1.90 -29.72 26.97
N SER A 239 3.17 -29.39 26.74
CA SER A 239 4.26 -29.79 27.63
C SER A 239 4.11 -29.24 29.06
N MET A 240 3.67 -27.99 29.21
CA MET A 240 3.38 -27.43 30.55
C MET A 240 2.19 -28.13 31.21
N ARG A 241 1.14 -28.43 30.45
CA ARG A 241 -0.03 -29.18 30.94
C ARG A 241 0.38 -30.58 31.43
N GLU A 242 1.23 -31.27 30.69
CA GLU A 242 1.77 -32.57 31.10
C GLU A 242 2.56 -32.47 32.41
N ARG A 243 3.43 -31.46 32.56
CA ARG A 243 4.18 -31.24 33.82
C ARG A 243 3.25 -30.94 35.00
N VAL A 244 2.24 -30.08 34.79
CA VAL A 244 1.25 -29.76 35.83
C VAL A 244 0.47 -31.02 36.23
N ASN A 245 0.10 -31.87 35.26
CA ASN A 245 -0.60 -33.14 35.54
C ASN A 245 0.32 -34.20 36.20
N ALA A 246 1.63 -34.12 36.01
CA ALA A 246 2.61 -35.00 36.67
C ALA A 246 2.91 -34.57 38.11
N PHE A 247 2.75 -33.28 38.42
CA PHE A 247 3.13 -32.68 39.70
C PHE A 247 2.46 -33.33 40.93
N PRO A 248 1.15 -33.68 40.94
CA PRO A 248 0.54 -34.39 42.06
C PRO A 248 1.21 -35.73 42.38
N LYS A 249 1.59 -36.50 41.34
CA LYS A 249 2.29 -37.78 41.52
C LYS A 249 3.69 -37.59 42.09
N GLU A 250 4.38 -36.51 41.71
CA GLU A 250 5.68 -36.15 42.28
C GLU A 250 5.56 -35.75 43.76
N ILE A 251 4.52 -34.98 44.12
CA ILE A 251 4.20 -34.66 45.51
C ILE A 251 3.89 -35.93 46.32
N GLU A 252 3.06 -36.83 45.81
CA GLU A 252 2.74 -38.10 46.48
C GLU A 252 3.98 -38.97 46.72
N LYS A 253 4.89 -39.06 45.73
CA LYS A 253 6.18 -39.73 45.89
C LYS A 253 7.05 -39.07 46.95
N MET A 254 7.07 -37.73 46.99
CA MET A 254 7.83 -36.96 47.96
C MET A 254 7.29 -37.19 49.39
N ILE A 255 5.96 -37.12 49.59
CA ILE A 255 5.29 -37.42 50.86
C ILE A 255 5.62 -38.85 51.30
N ALA A 256 5.45 -39.84 50.43
CA ALA A 256 5.78 -41.23 50.75
C ALA A 256 7.27 -41.43 51.11
N SER A 257 8.18 -40.68 50.49
CA SER A 257 9.60 -40.72 50.84
C SER A 257 9.88 -40.09 52.22
N PHE A 258 9.17 -39.01 52.58
CA PHE A 258 9.27 -38.36 53.88
C PHE A 258 8.72 -39.26 54.98
N ASP A 259 7.57 -39.90 54.77
CA ASP A 259 6.97 -40.86 55.70
C ASP A 259 7.90 -42.05 55.98
N ARG A 260 8.60 -42.56 54.95
CA ARG A 260 9.59 -43.63 55.11
C ARG A 260 10.79 -43.18 55.94
N LYS A 261 11.31 -41.98 55.68
CA LYS A 261 12.43 -41.41 56.44
C LYS A 261 12.03 -41.13 57.89
N SER A 262 10.84 -40.58 58.14
CA SER A 262 10.32 -40.35 59.50
C SER A 262 10.27 -41.65 60.29
N LYS A 263 9.70 -42.73 59.71
CA LYS A 263 9.67 -44.04 60.35
C LYS A 263 11.05 -44.65 60.58
N GLN A 264 12.06 -44.27 59.80
CA GLN A 264 13.44 -44.69 60.00
C GLN A 264 14.08 -43.94 61.18
N PHE A 265 13.88 -42.62 61.27
CA PHE A 265 14.32 -41.83 62.42
C PHE A 265 13.71 -42.33 63.73
N ASP A 266 12.40 -42.63 63.76
CA ASP A 266 11.75 -43.17 64.97
C ASP A 266 12.39 -44.48 65.44
N LYS A 267 12.85 -45.33 64.50
CA LYS A 267 13.54 -46.59 64.81
C LYS A 267 14.98 -46.36 65.26
N GLU A 268 15.70 -45.45 64.60
CA GLU A 268 17.07 -45.10 64.97
C GLU A 268 17.12 -44.44 66.35
N ASP A 269 16.22 -43.50 66.64
CA ASP A 269 16.09 -42.85 67.95
C ASP A 269 15.74 -43.88 69.03
N ALA A 270 14.77 -44.77 68.80
CA ALA A 270 14.48 -45.86 69.73
C ALA A 270 15.73 -46.72 70.01
N SER A 271 16.51 -47.08 68.98
CA SER A 271 17.75 -47.86 69.15
C SER A 271 18.85 -47.10 69.88
N THR A 272 18.93 -45.79 69.69
CA THR A 272 19.95 -44.93 70.29
C THR A 272 19.63 -44.67 71.75
N VAL A 273 18.36 -44.39 72.06
CA VAL A 273 17.85 -44.32 73.44
C VAL A 273 18.09 -45.65 74.16
N GLN A 274 17.79 -46.79 73.54
CA GLN A 274 18.04 -48.11 74.13
C GLN A 274 19.51 -48.33 74.46
N LYS A 275 20.43 -47.97 73.55
CA LYS A 275 21.88 -48.05 73.78
C LYS A 275 22.35 -47.14 74.91
N ILE A 276 21.84 -45.91 74.98
CA ILE A 276 22.19 -44.95 76.04
C ILE A 276 21.67 -45.45 77.40
N THR A 277 20.40 -45.89 77.48
CA THR A 277 19.83 -46.44 78.71
C THR A 277 20.52 -47.72 79.15
N GLY A 278 20.93 -48.58 78.22
CA GLY A 278 21.71 -49.78 78.52
C GLY A 278 23.07 -49.45 79.13
N LYS A 279 23.83 -48.54 78.50
CA LYS A 279 25.12 -48.06 79.04
C LYS A 279 24.98 -47.42 80.42
N ALA A 280 23.95 -46.58 80.62
CA ALA A 280 23.70 -45.95 81.90
C ALA A 280 23.40 -47.00 83.00
N LYS A 281 22.64 -48.04 82.65
CA LYS A 281 22.34 -49.14 83.55
C LYS A 281 23.59 -49.97 83.90
N ASP A 282 24.42 -50.31 82.91
CA ASP A 282 25.68 -51.03 83.12
C ASP A 282 26.65 -50.23 84.02
N MET A 283 26.72 -48.90 83.85
CA MET A 283 27.52 -48.05 84.74
C MET A 283 26.99 -48.08 86.18
N LEU A 284 25.67 -48.03 86.37
CA LEU A 284 25.06 -48.06 87.69
C LEU A 284 25.30 -49.40 88.42
N GLU A 285 25.20 -50.52 87.72
CA GLU A 285 25.48 -51.85 88.28
C GLU A 285 26.97 -52.00 88.62
N ARG A 286 27.86 -51.48 87.77
CA ARG A 286 29.30 -51.52 88.00
C ARG A 286 29.72 -50.69 89.22
N ASP A 287 29.15 -49.50 89.39
CA ASP A 287 29.38 -48.65 90.57
C ASP A 287 28.78 -49.29 91.84
N SER A 288 27.65 -49.98 91.74
CA SER A 288 27.01 -50.69 92.86
C SER A 288 27.86 -51.88 93.34
N SER A 289 28.44 -52.67 92.43
CA SER A 289 29.35 -53.77 92.81
C SER A 289 30.70 -53.29 93.36
N SER A 290 31.13 -52.06 93.03
CA SER A 290 32.35 -51.48 93.60
C SER A 290 32.18 -51.00 95.04
N PHE A 291 30.94 -50.87 95.55
CA PHE A 291 30.65 -50.39 96.90
C PHE A 291 30.58 -51.52 97.95
N GLU A 292 30.44 -52.79 97.57
CA GLU A 292 30.40 -53.93 98.51
C GLU A 292 31.81 -54.43 98.94
N LEU A 293 32.88 -53.76 98.51
CA LEU A 293 34.27 -54.16 98.75
C LEU A 293 35.05 -53.26 99.75
N PHE A 294 34.35 -52.37 100.46
CA PHE A 294 34.86 -51.56 101.57
C PHE A 294 34.00 -51.77 102.82
#